data_AF-A0A4R8SZS2-F1
#
_entry.id   AF-A0A4R8SZS2-F1
#
_cell.length_a   1.000
_cell.length_b   1.000
_cell.length_c   1.000
_cell.angle_alpha   90.00
_cell.angle_beta   90.00
_cell.angle_gamma   90.00
#
_symmetry.space_group_name_H-M   'P 1'
#
loop_
_entity.id
_entity.type
_entity.pdbx_description
1 polymer ?
#
loop_
_entity_poly.entity_id
_entity_poly.type
_entity_poly.pdbx_seq_one_letter_code
_entity_poly.pdbx_strand_id
1 'polypeptide(L)' 'MEDKVTEASEADLDRMERAILEAMSDPSRPPEKRSCMHCRAEVVLVPAYGADAPKLWLHAETQDSRCSLFAEPSPIGH' A
#
# COMPACT_ATOMS: atom_id res chain seq x y z
N MET A 1 0.09 -35.28 -21.73
CA MET A 1 0.23 -33.87 -22.16
C MET A 1 0.85 -33.16 -21.00
N GLU A 2 2.18 -33.08 -21.01
CA GLU A 2 2.95 -32.43 -19.94
C GLU A 2 2.94 -30.91 -20.19
N ASP A 3 2.64 -30.20 -19.11
CA ASP A 3 2.37 -28.78 -19.05
C ASP A 3 3.62 -27.97 -19.46
N LYS A 4 3.46 -27.16 -20.49
CA LYS A 4 4.55 -26.35 -21.07
C LYS A 4 4.76 -25.14 -20.17
N VAL A 5 5.50 -25.32 -19.07
CA VAL A 5 6.00 -24.21 -18.25
C VAL A 5 6.88 -23.35 -19.15
N THR A 6 6.37 -22.21 -19.59
CA THR A 6 7.14 -21.26 -20.39
C THR A 6 8.21 -20.67 -19.49
N GLU A 7 9.44 -21.13 -19.66
CA GLU A 7 10.65 -20.55 -19.08
C GLU A 7 10.74 -19.10 -19.55
N ALA A 8 10.29 -18.16 -18.72
CA ALA A 8 10.45 -16.74 -19.00
C ALA A 8 11.95 -16.44 -19.03
N SER A 9 12.46 -15.95 -20.15
CA SER A 9 13.87 -15.55 -20.26
C SER A 9 14.21 -14.53 -19.17
N GLU A 10 15.45 -14.52 -18.67
CA GLU A 10 15.91 -13.58 -17.64
C GLU A 10 15.61 -12.12 -17.98
N ALA A 11 15.66 -11.76 -19.26
CA ALA A 11 15.32 -10.42 -19.75
C ALA A 11 13.83 -10.05 -19.60
N ASP A 12 12.94 -11.04 -19.62
CA ASP A 12 11.50 -10.86 -19.40
C ASP A 12 11.20 -10.68 -17.91
N LEU A 13 11.91 -11.42 -17.04
CA LEU A 13 11.86 -11.25 -15.59
C LEU A 13 12.38 -9.87 -15.16
N ASP A 14 13.50 -9.40 -15.73
CA ASP A 14 14.05 -8.06 -15.47
C ASP A 14 13.05 -6.95 -15.88
N ARG A 15 12.37 -7.14 -17.02
CA ARG A 15 11.34 -6.19 -17.48
C ARG A 15 10.14 -6.16 -16.54
N MET A 16 9.70 -7.32 -16.06
CA MET A 16 8.61 -7.42 -15.09
C MET A 16 8.99 -6.79 -13.74
N GLU A 17 10.19 -7.06 -13.23
CA GLU A 17 10.68 -6.49 -11.98
C GLU A 17 10.73 -4.96 -12.07
N ARG A 18 11.27 -4.41 -13.16
CA ARG A 18 11.32 -2.96 -13.39
C ARG A 18 9.93 -2.34 -13.48
N ALA A 19 8.99 -3.00 -14.17
CA ALA A 19 7.61 -2.52 -14.25
C ALA A 19 6.91 -2.50 -12.87
N ILE A 20 7.19 -3.50 -12.02
CA ILE A 20 6.65 -3.57 -10.65
C ILE A 20 7.27 -2.45 -9.79
N LEU A 21 8.60 -2.28 -9.84
CA LEU A 21 9.29 -1.23 -9.10
C LEU A 21 8.85 0.17 -9.53
N GLU A 22 8.63 0.38 -10.83
CA GLU A 22 8.13 1.63 -11.38
C GLU A 22 6.69 1.90 -10.94
N ALA A 23 5.82 0.88 -10.96
CA ALA A 23 4.44 1.00 -10.48
C ALA A 23 4.36 1.25 -8.96
N MET A 24 5.30 0.72 -8.17
CA MET A 24 5.43 1.03 -6.75
C MET A 24 5.99 2.43 -6.48
N SER A 25 6.77 2.95 -7.43
CA SER A 25 7.41 4.27 -7.34
C SER A 25 6.56 5.37 -7.99
N ASP A 26 5.41 5.05 -8.58
CA ASP A 26 4.55 6.02 -9.27
C ASP A 26 4.09 7.13 -8.30
N PRO A 27 4.57 8.37 -8.47
CA PRO A 27 4.21 9.49 -7.61
C PRO A 27 2.78 10.00 -7.89
N SER A 28 2.16 9.54 -8.98
CA SER A 28 0.80 9.90 -9.38
C SER A 28 -0.25 9.29 -8.45
N ARG A 29 0.11 8.26 -7.66
CA ARG A 29 -0.73 7.68 -6.62
C ARG A 29 -0.16 7.94 -5.23
N PRO A 30 -0.14 9.20 -4.76
CA PRO A 30 0.34 9.51 -3.42
C PRO A 30 -0.48 8.73 -2.38
N PRO A 31 0.15 8.25 -1.30
CA PRO A 31 -0.56 7.58 -0.23
C PRO A 31 -1.61 8.54 0.35
N GLU A 32 -2.82 8.02 0.64
CA GLU A 32 -3.86 8.84 1.24
C GLU A 32 -3.41 9.27 2.65
N LYS A 33 -3.39 10.58 2.91
CA LYS A 33 -2.96 11.17 4.17
C LYS A 33 -4.14 11.76 4.93
N ARG A 34 -4.20 11.52 6.24
CA ARG A 34 -5.20 12.08 7.17
C ARG A 34 -4.56 12.42 8.52
N SER A 35 -5.34 12.95 9.46
CA SER A 35 -4.88 13.20 10.84
C SER A 35 -5.49 12.19 11.81
N CYS A 36 -4.66 11.64 12.70
CA CYS A 36 -5.11 10.73 13.75
C CYS A 36 -6.08 11.43 14.71
N MET A 37 -7.21 10.80 15.06
CA MET A 37 -8.20 11.42 15.95
C MET A 37 -7.76 11.49 17.42
N HIS A 38 -6.75 10.69 17.82
CA HIS A 38 -6.24 10.67 19.19
C HIS A 38 -5.13 11.70 19.43
N CYS A 39 -4.06 11.64 18.63
CA CYS A 39 -2.86 12.48 18.82
C CYS A 39 -2.73 13.60 17.78
N ARG A 40 -3.61 13.67 16.77
CA ARG A 40 -3.59 14.63 15.65
C ARG A 40 -2.36 14.55 14.73
N ALA A 41 -1.48 13.57 14.93
CA ALA A 41 -0.35 13.30 14.05
C ALA A 41 -0.82 12.84 12.65
N GLU A 42 0.01 13.04 11.63
CA GLU A 42 -0.26 12.58 10.27
C GLU A 42 -0.29 11.05 10.21
N VAL A 43 -1.31 10.50 9.57
CA VAL A 43 -1.44 9.08 9.26
C VAL A 43 -1.55 8.85 7.76
N VAL A 44 -0.98 7.76 7.28
CA VAL A 44 -1.00 7.33 5.88
C VAL A 44 -1.74 6.00 5.74
N LEU A 45 -2.57 5.89 4.71
CA LEU A 45 -3.20 4.63 4.34
C LEU A 45 -2.19 3.74 3.63
N VAL A 46 -1.99 2.55 4.17
CA VAL A 46 -1.11 1.54 3.56
C VAL A 46 -1.90 0.82 2.45
N PRO A 47 -1.29 0.64 1.26
CA PRO A 47 -1.89 -0.19 0.23
C PRO A 47 -2.14 -1.61 0.74
N ALA A 48 -3.38 -2.07 0.63
CA ALA A 48 -3.77 -3.42 0.99
C ALA A 48 -3.49 -4.34 -0.22
N TYR A 49 -2.51 -5.23 -0.10
CA TYR A 49 -2.19 -6.22 -1.14
C TYR A 49 -2.99 -7.51 -0.87
N GLY A 50 -4.27 -7.47 -1.22
CA GLY A 50 -5.19 -8.60 -1.09
C GLY A 50 -6.64 -8.14 -1.23
N ALA A 51 -7.48 -8.94 -1.90
CA ALA A 51 -8.90 -8.60 -2.10
C ALA A 51 -9.63 -8.41 -0.74
N ASP A 52 -9.21 -9.16 0.27
CA ASP A 52 -9.78 -9.16 1.63
C ASP A 52 -8.85 -8.51 2.67
N ALA A 53 -7.76 -7.87 2.24
CA ALA A 53 -6.83 -7.25 3.17
C ALA A 53 -7.46 -5.98 3.79
N PRO A 54 -7.49 -5.84 5.13
CA PRO A 54 -8.09 -4.69 5.78
C PRO A 54 -7.31 -3.41 5.46
N LYS A 55 -8.02 -2.29 5.37
CA LYS A 55 -7.41 -0.96 5.26
C LYS A 55 -6.63 -0.67 6.55
N LEU A 56 -5.32 -0.47 6.43
CA LEU A 56 -4.44 -0.19 7.57
C LEU A 56 -3.94 1.25 7.49
N TRP A 57 -4.16 2.03 8.55
CA TRP A 57 -3.56 3.34 8.72
C TRP A 57 -2.36 3.27 9.65
N LEU A 58 -1.27 3.96 9.29
CA LEU A 58 -0.06 4.07 10.11
C LEU A 58 0.28 5.54 10.33
N HIS A 59 0.87 5.87 11.47
CA HIS A 59 1.49 7.18 11.63
C HIS A 59 2.64 7.37 10.64
N ALA A 60 2.65 8.49 9.93
CA ALA A 60 3.65 8.77 8.91
C ALA A 60 5.07 8.85 9.51
N GLU A 61 5.19 9.38 10.74
CA GLU A 61 6.47 9.57 11.41
C GLU A 61 6.95 8.29 12.14
N THR A 62 6.09 7.68 12.94
CA THR A 62 6.48 6.57 13.83
C THR A 62 6.21 5.19 13.25
N GLN A 63 5.47 5.10 12.13
CA GLN A 63 4.97 3.85 11.54
C GLN A 63 4.14 3.00 12.50
N ASP A 64 3.66 3.60 13.60
CA ASP A 64 2.89 2.92 14.61
C ASP A 64 1.42 2.80 14.18
N SER A 65 0.90 1.57 14.27
CA SER A 65 -0.53 1.25 14.08
C SER A 65 -1.29 1.17 15.41
N ARG A 66 -0.61 1.29 16.55
CA ARG A 66 -1.14 0.93 17.87
C ARG A 66 -1.58 2.12 18.70
N CYS A 67 -1.80 3.28 18.09
CA CYS A 67 -2.34 4.46 18.78
C CYS A 67 -3.82 4.24 19.16
N SER A 68 -3.95 3.40 20.18
CA SER A 68 -4.99 2.91 21.08
C SER A 68 -6.48 2.85 20.69
N LEU A 69 -7.00 3.56 19.70
CA LEU A 69 -8.41 3.48 19.28
C LEU A 69 -8.51 3.92 17.82
N PHE A 70 -8.45 2.99 16.85
CA PHE A 70 -8.85 3.28 15.47
C PHE A 70 -10.34 3.70 15.45
N ALA A 71 -10.63 4.94 15.80
CA ALA A 71 -11.58 5.69 15.01
C ALA A 71 -10.89 5.79 13.65
N GLU A 72 -11.29 4.92 12.72
CA GLU A 72 -10.97 5.14 11.32
C GLU A 72 -11.14 6.64 11.05
N PRO A 73 -10.13 7.32 10.49
CA PRO A 73 -10.23 8.75 10.28
C PRO A 73 -11.52 8.99 9.48
N SER A 74 -12.44 9.80 10.00
CA SER A 74 -13.81 9.88 9.48
C SER A 74 -13.80 10.00 7.96
N PRO A 75 -14.67 9.26 7.22
CA PRO A 75 -14.83 9.55 5.81
C PRO A 75 -15.22 11.01 5.70
N ILE A 76 -14.41 11.81 5.01
CA ILE A 76 -14.84 13.15 4.62
C ILE A 76 -16.02 12.88 3.68
N GLY A 77 -17.23 13.13 4.19
CA GLY A 77 -18.46 13.05 3.42
C GLY A 77 -18.33 13.92 2.17
N HIS A 78 -18.86 13.39 1.07
CA HIS A 78 -18.98 13.99 -0.26
C HIS A 78 -19.24 15.50 -0.27
#